data_AF-X1VZT0-F1
#
_entry.id   AF-X1VZT0-F1
#
_cell.length_a   1.000
_cell.length_b   1.000
_cell.length_c   1.000
_cell.angle_alpha   90.00
_cell.angle_beta   90.00
_cell.angle_gamma   90.00
#
_symmetry.space_group_name_H-M   'P 1'
#
loop_
_entity.id
_entity.type
_entity.pdbx_description
1 polymer ?
#
loop_
_entity_poly.entity_id
_entity_poly.type
_entity_poly.pdbx_seq_one_letter_code
_entity_poly.pdbx_strand_id
1 'polypeptide(L)'
;MAETYGKQINEKVILYQDFRVNTSITINGDADFAKYKLPGNGSIHNPFLIKDLFIETTNISGIYISSTTKNFIIQNCYVEAKEYG
;
A
#
# COMPACT_ATOMS: atom_id res chain seq x y z
N MET A 1 -3.16 23.70 9.64
CA MET A 1 -3.76 22.82 10.66
C MET A 1 -3.84 21.44 10.03
N ALA A 2 -3.07 20.47 10.54
CA ALA A 2 -3.09 19.10 10.02
C ALA A 2 -4.16 18.32 10.78
N GLU A 3 -5.27 18.00 10.12
CA GLU A 3 -6.32 17.18 10.69
C GLU A 3 -5.83 15.73 10.78
N THR A 4 -5.76 15.21 12.00
CA THR A 4 -5.38 13.82 12.28
C THR A 4 -6.63 12.96 12.15
N TYR A 5 -6.76 12.24 11.04
CA TYR A 5 -7.76 11.19 10.90
C TYR A 5 -7.27 9.98 11.70
N GLY A 6 -8.17 9.28 12.42
CA GLY A 6 -7.91 8.19 13.37
C GLY A 6 -9.06 7.18 13.32
N LYS A 7 -8.77 5.87 13.15
CA LYS A 7 -9.77 4.79 13.09
C LYS A 7 -9.44 3.83 14.20
N GLN A 8 -10.38 3.72 15.13
CA GLN A 8 -10.26 2.86 16.28
C GLN A 8 -10.54 1.42 15.84
N ILE A 9 -9.49 0.61 15.79
CA ILE A 9 -9.62 -0.85 15.76
C ILE A 9 -9.12 -1.38 17.11
N ASN A 10 -10.04 -1.94 17.89
CA ASN A 10 -9.88 -2.66 19.17
C ASN A 10 -8.52 -2.49 19.87
N GLU A 11 -8.53 -1.67 20.93
CA GLU A 11 -7.47 -1.45 21.93
C GLU A 11 -6.12 -0.85 21.49
N LYS A 12 -5.86 -0.64 20.19
CA LYS A 12 -4.68 0.09 19.73
C LYS A 12 -5.10 1.27 18.84
N VAL A 13 -4.95 2.49 19.35
CA VAL A 13 -5.03 3.70 18.53
C VAL A 13 -3.83 3.67 17.58
N ILE A 14 -4.04 3.19 16.36
CA ILE A 14 -3.04 3.32 15.29
C ILE A 14 -3.11 4.77 14.83
N LEU A 15 -2.07 5.55 15.17
CA LEU A 15 -1.92 6.89 14.63
C LEU A 15 -1.59 6.74 13.14
N TYR A 16 -2.45 7.26 12.27
CA TYR A 16 -2.22 7.26 10.82
C TYR A 16 -0.94 7.97 10.38
N GLN A 17 -0.25 8.65 11.29
CA GLN A 17 1.06 9.23 11.04
C GLN A 17 2.13 8.18 10.71
N ASP A 18 1.95 6.92 11.11
CA ASP A 18 2.87 5.83 10.81
C ASP A 18 2.63 5.19 9.43
N PHE A 19 1.45 5.46 8.83
CA PHE A 19 1.05 4.86 7.57
C PHE A 19 1.17 5.86 6.42
N ARG A 20 1.86 5.47 5.34
CA ARG A 20 1.87 6.27 4.12
C ARG A 20 0.50 6.13 3.45
N VAL A 21 -0.25 7.23 3.39
CA VAL A 21 -1.56 7.27 2.71
C VAL A 21 -1.36 7.21 1.21
N ASN A 22 -2.01 6.25 0.55
CA ASN A 22 -2.06 6.16 -0.91
C ASN A 22 -3.51 5.97 -1.38
N THR A 23 -3.84 6.50 -2.56
CA THR A 23 -5.17 6.31 -3.15
C THR A 23 -5.30 4.97 -3.86
N SER A 24 -4.21 4.45 -4.44
CA SER A 24 -4.07 3.07 -4.91
C SER A 24 -2.61 2.78 -5.27
N ILE A 25 -2.25 1.49 -5.35
CA ILE A 25 -0.97 1.01 -5.88
C ILE A 25 -1.27 0.20 -7.14
N THR A 26 -0.70 0.61 -8.28
CA THR A 26 -0.86 -0.07 -9.57
C THR A 26 0.52 -0.33 -10.16
N ILE A 27 0.91 -1.59 -10.19
CA ILE A 27 2.16 -2.07 -10.79
C ILE A 27 1.79 -2.88 -12.04
N ASN A 28 2.03 -2.36 -13.24
CA ASN A 28 1.83 -3.09 -14.49
C ASN A 28 3.17 -3.30 -15.20
N GLY A 29 4.05 -4.09 -14.57
CA GLY A 29 5.39 -4.38 -15.05
C GLY A 29 6.52 -3.96 -14.12
N ASP A 30 7.70 -4.52 -14.36
CA ASP A 30 8.88 -4.37 -13.49
C ASP A 30 9.32 -2.90 -13.28
N ALA A 31 9.12 -2.06 -14.30
CA ALA A 31 9.48 -0.64 -14.23
C ALA A 31 8.61 0.15 -13.25
N ASP A 32 7.39 -0.31 -12.98
CA ASP A 32 6.43 0.43 -12.16
C ASP A 32 6.79 0.44 -10.67
N PHE A 33 7.57 -0.54 -10.20
CA PHE A 33 8.05 -0.56 -8.81
C PHE A 33 8.85 0.69 -8.44
N ALA A 34 9.58 1.27 -9.40
CA ALA A 34 10.35 2.49 -9.19
C ALA A 34 9.46 3.72 -8.90
N LYS A 35 8.21 3.74 -9.38
CA LYS A 35 7.25 4.84 -9.17
C LYS A 35 6.93 5.05 -7.69
N TYR A 36 6.91 3.97 -6.92
CA TYR A 36 6.45 3.98 -5.53
C TYR A 36 7.58 4.12 -4.50
N LYS A 37 8.85 4.15 -4.95
CA LYS A 37 10.05 4.19 -4.11
C LYS A 37 10.04 3.12 -3.02
N LEU A 38 9.64 1.91 -3.41
CA LEU A 38 9.53 0.77 -2.49
C LEU A 38 10.92 0.30 -2.06
N PRO A 39 11.10 -0.12 -0.80
CA PRO A 39 12.31 -0.83 -0.38
C PRO A 39 12.45 -2.15 -1.16
N GLY A 40 13.70 -2.62 -1.28
CA GLY A 40 14.03 -3.85 -2.00
C GLY A 40 14.37 -3.63 -3.47
N ASN A 41 14.72 -4.73 -4.17
CA ASN A 41 15.10 -4.68 -5.59
C ASN A 41 14.37 -5.72 -6.47
N GLY A 42 13.46 -6.49 -5.88
CA GLY A 42 12.64 -7.47 -6.59
C GLY A 42 13.34 -8.82 -6.84
N SER A 43 14.53 -9.04 -6.30
CA SER A 43 15.16 -10.38 -6.30
C SER A 43 14.54 -11.29 -5.25
N ILE A 44 14.75 -12.61 -5.37
CA ILE A 44 14.22 -13.59 -4.42
C ILE A 44 14.72 -13.38 -2.98
N HIS A 45 15.94 -12.85 -2.83
CA HIS A 45 16.55 -12.56 -1.53
C HIS A 45 16.27 -11.13 -1.04
N ASN A 46 15.76 -10.26 -1.91
CA ASN A 46 15.45 -8.86 -1.57
C ASN A 46 14.22 -8.38 -2.37
N PRO A 47 13.03 -8.95 -2.08
CA PRO A 47 11.80 -8.60 -2.78
C PRO A 47 11.40 -7.15 -2.53
N PHE A 48 10.60 -6.57 -3.42
CA PHE A 48 10.01 -5.26 -3.16
C PHE A 48 9.03 -5.32 -1.98
N LEU A 49 9.12 -4.35 -1.06
CA LEU A 49 8.26 -4.31 0.13
C LEU A 49 7.16 -3.27 -0.03
N ILE A 50 5.93 -3.74 -0.22
CA ILE A 50 4.71 -2.92 -0.15
C ILE A 50 4.18 -3.07 1.27
N LYS A 51 4.63 -2.20 2.18
CA LYS A 51 4.34 -2.34 3.61
C LYS A 51 3.95 -1.05 4.30
N ASP A 52 3.23 -1.19 5.41
CA ASP A 52 2.84 -0.10 6.29
C ASP A 52 2.07 1.00 5.53
N LEU A 53 1.15 0.59 4.64
CA LEU A 53 0.33 1.48 3.81
C LEU A 53 -1.13 1.50 4.28
N PHE A 54 -1.70 2.69 4.41
CA PHE A 54 -3.14 2.87 4.49
C PHE A 54 -3.61 3.31 3.11
N ILE A 55 -4.37 2.45 2.44
CA ILE A 55 -4.84 2.65 1.08
C ILE A 55 -6.33 2.94 1.15
N GLU A 56 -6.69 4.17 0.87
CA GLU A 56 -8.08 4.60 0.79
C GLU A 56 -8.42 4.87 -0.67
N THR A 57 -9.24 4.01 -1.27
CA THR A 57 -9.47 3.99 -2.72
C THR A 57 -10.95 4.09 -3.05
N THR A 58 -11.28 4.73 -4.17
CA THR A 58 -12.58 4.61 -4.83
C THR A 58 -12.48 3.76 -6.11
N ASN A 59 -11.28 3.22 -6.41
CA ASN A 59 -11.04 2.36 -7.57
C ASN A 59 -11.50 0.92 -7.31
N ILE A 60 -11.65 0.16 -8.40
CA ILE A 60 -11.91 -1.29 -8.35
C ILE A 60 -10.87 -2.10 -7.57
N SER A 61 -9.66 -1.56 -7.39
CA SER A 61 -8.54 -2.21 -6.70
C SER A 61 -7.80 -1.21 -5.82
N GLY A 62 -7.45 -1.62 -4.59
CA GLY A 62 -6.52 -0.88 -3.74
C GLY A 62 -5.05 -1.14 -4.09
N ILE A 63 -4.70 -2.42 -4.29
CA ILE A 63 -3.39 -2.84 -4.79
C ILE A 63 -3.63 -3.75 -6.00
N TYR A 64 -3.14 -3.34 -7.16
CA TYR A 64 -3.18 -4.12 -8.39
C TYR A 64 -1.75 -4.34 -8.90
N ILE A 65 -1.35 -5.59 -9.07
CA ILE A 65 -0.02 -5.97 -9.55
C ILE A 65 -0.19 -6.99 -10.67
N SER A 66 0.35 -6.67 -11.85
CA SER A 66 0.31 -7.50 -13.05
C SER A 66 1.62 -7.44 -13.81
N SER A 67 1.84 -8.45 -14.67
CA SER A 67 2.88 -8.45 -15.70
C SER A 67 4.31 -8.23 -15.18
N THR A 68 4.63 -8.73 -13.99
CA THR A 68 5.97 -8.58 -13.38
C THR A 68 6.68 -9.91 -13.21
N THR A 69 8.01 -9.87 -13.33
CA THR A 69 8.93 -10.98 -13.00
C THR A 69 9.60 -10.80 -11.63
N LYS A 70 9.34 -9.68 -10.95
CA LYS A 70 9.97 -9.32 -9.68
C LYS A 70 9.23 -9.93 -8.50
N ASN A 71 9.99 -10.30 -7.49
CA ASN A 71 9.45 -10.77 -6.23
C ASN A 71 9.01 -9.58 -5.38
N PHE A 72 7.86 -9.70 -4.71
CA PHE A 72 7.33 -8.67 -3.83
C PHE A 72 6.65 -9.28 -2.62
N ILE A 73 6.60 -8.51 -1.54
CA ILE A 73 5.88 -8.85 -0.30
C ILE A 73 4.92 -7.71 0.00
N ILE A 74 3.66 -8.06 0.28
CA ILE A 74 2.64 -7.14 0.78
C ILE A 74 2.44 -7.46 2.25
N GLN A 75 2.70 -6.50 3.15
CA GLN A 75 2.67 -6.74 4.60
C GLN A 75 2.15 -5.52 5.36
N ASN A 76 1.26 -5.75 6.32
CA ASN A 76 0.72 -4.68 7.18
C ASN A 76 0.16 -3.51 6.36
N CYS A 77 -0.67 -3.80 5.36
CA CYS A 77 -1.39 -2.79 4.59
C CYS A 77 -2.87 -2.85 4.98
N TYR A 78 -3.48 -1.68 5.17
CA TYR A 78 -4.91 -1.56 5.40
C TYR A 78 -5.55 -0.95 4.15
N VAL A 79 -6.50 -1.66 3.55
CA VAL A 79 -7.18 -1.23 2.33
C VAL A 79 -8.64 -0.94 2.66
N GLU A 80 -9.06 0.30 2.43
CA GLU A 80 -10.41 0.79 2.64
C GLU A 80 -10.98 1.32 1.32
N ALA A 81 -12.07 0.71 0.86
CA ALA A 81 -12.81 1.23 -0.28
C ALA A 81 -13.86 2.24 0.20
N LYS A 82 -13.84 3.46 -0.35
CA LYS A 82 -14.92 4.43 -0.21
C LYS A 82 -15.73 4.36 -1.52
N GLU A 83 -17.04 4.09 -1.44
CA GLU A 83 -18.00 3.84 -2.56
C GLU A 83 -17.99 2.40 -3.12
N TYR A 84 -19.10 1.67 -3.34
CA TYR A 84 -20.39 1.48 -2.66
C TYR A 84 -20.52 -0.05 -2.45
N GLY A 85 -21.12 -0.46 -1.33
CA GLY A 85 -21.65 -1.82 -1.18
C GLY A 85 -22.89 -2.06 -2.04
#